data_AF-A0A7G9QK05-F1
#
_entry.id   AF-A0A7G9QK05-F1
#
_cell.length_a   1.000
_cell.length_b   1.000
_cell.length_c   1.000
_cell.angle_alpha   90.00
_cell.angle_beta   90.00
_cell.angle_gamma   90.00
#
_symmetry.space_group_name_H-M   'P 1'
#
loop_
_entity.id
_entity.type
_entity.pdbx_description
1 polymer ?
#
loop_
_entity_poly.entity_id
_entity_poly.type
_entity_poly.pdbx_seq_one_letter_code
_entity_poly.pdbx_strand_id
1 'polypeptide(L)'
;MISSYRGHYMVEHGGNINGFSASVSFFPTDKIGIVVLTNQNTSNVPKIVYSSIADRVLELKNIDWNGRAIKAKKEAKEREKATKKTAENTHVLNTKPSHPLKDYDGLFDNPAYGVINVSFKNDSLFAMMGKEKLLLRHYHYDVFSISGIDKKGKIDTAESDLRFNFISGQDGKIEGVSIPLERGMKPAIFSYKPRTVELSAADLESYTGTYGEKGLAKVYLKGKILFVSVPGQPEYETISIGNDTFNFKNLKGFSLKFEKKEGVSKASSVSFIQPNGTFKQVRQN
;
A
#
# COMPACT_ATOMS: atom_id res chain seq x y z
N MET A 1 23.49 18.24 8.85
CA MET A 1 23.23 19.08 10.04
C MET A 1 24.44 19.97 10.29
N ILE A 2 24.21 21.27 10.50
CA ILE A 2 25.25 22.22 10.92
C ILE A 2 24.95 22.56 12.38
N SER A 3 25.94 22.48 13.27
CA SER A 3 25.73 22.61 14.71
C SER A 3 27.02 23.01 15.44
N SER A 4 26.90 23.35 16.72
CA SER A 4 28.05 23.46 17.63
C SER A 4 28.14 22.20 18.50
N TYR A 5 29.26 21.50 18.42
CA TYR A 5 29.60 20.41 19.32
C TYR A 5 30.47 20.97 20.44
N ARG A 6 29.83 21.27 21.59
CA ARG A 6 30.52 21.74 22.80
C ARG A 6 31.43 22.96 22.58
N GLY A 7 31.01 23.89 21.70
CA GLY A 7 31.78 25.08 21.34
C GLY A 7 32.54 24.96 20.02
N HIS A 8 32.70 23.76 19.47
CA HIS A 8 33.37 23.54 18.19
C HIS A 8 32.37 23.50 17.03
N TYR A 9 32.72 24.10 15.91
CA TYR A 9 31.89 24.10 14.71
C TYR A 9 31.86 22.70 14.08
N MET A 10 30.67 22.10 13.97
CA MET A 10 30.50 20.73 13.48
C MET A 10 29.49 20.68 12.31
N VAL A 11 29.88 20.00 11.24
CA VAL A 11 29.01 19.60 10.13
C VAL A 11 28.90 18.09 10.15
N GLU A 12 27.68 17.57 10.31
CA GLU A 12 27.44 16.14 10.47
C GLU A 12 26.29 15.67 9.59
N HIS A 13 26.38 14.45 9.07
CA HIS A 13 25.25 13.79 8.43
C HIS A 13 25.24 12.31 8.80
N GLY A 14 24.07 11.84 9.23
CA GLY A 14 23.82 10.43 9.50
C GLY A 14 23.38 9.66 8.26
N GLY A 15 23.26 8.34 8.38
CA GLY A 15 22.67 7.50 7.35
C GLY A 15 22.11 6.24 7.98
N ASN A 16 20.95 5.79 7.51
CA ASN A 16 20.38 4.50 7.89
C ASN A 16 19.88 3.79 6.63
N ILE A 17 20.19 2.51 6.53
CA ILE A 17 19.58 1.57 5.60
C ILE A 17 19.37 0.27 6.36
N ASN A 18 18.56 -0.65 5.82
CA ASN A 18 18.25 -1.92 6.46
C ASN A 18 19.51 -2.65 6.93
N GLY A 19 19.67 -2.74 8.26
CA GLY A 19 20.80 -3.42 8.91
C GLY A 19 22.03 -2.56 9.17
N PHE A 20 22.06 -1.29 8.75
CA PHE A 20 23.24 -0.43 8.87
C PHE A 20 22.91 0.99 9.35
N SER A 21 23.80 1.54 10.17
CA SER A 21 23.76 2.95 10.60
C SER A 21 25.13 3.58 10.42
N ALA A 22 25.18 4.83 9.96
CA ALA A 22 26.39 5.57 9.67
C ALA A 22 26.32 7.01 10.19
N SER A 23 27.48 7.60 10.45
CA SER A 23 27.64 9.05 10.68
C SER A 23 28.98 9.52 10.11
N VAL A 24 28.95 10.67 9.44
CA VAL A 24 30.12 11.40 8.96
C VAL A 24 30.07 12.78 9.62
N SER A 25 31.08 13.12 10.41
CA SER A 25 31.20 14.42 11.06
C SER A 25 32.53 15.10 10.76
N PHE A 26 32.47 16.39 10.45
CA PHE A 26 33.61 17.26 10.22
C PHE A 26 33.61 18.39 11.23
N PHE A 27 34.80 18.73 11.70
CA PHE A 27 35.09 19.91 12.50
C PHE A 27 36.07 20.79 11.70
N PRO A 28 35.57 21.60 10.75
CA PRO A 28 36.42 22.26 9.76
C PRO A 28 37.47 23.19 10.37
N THR A 29 37.10 23.96 11.41
CA THR A 29 38.01 24.88 12.11
C THR A 29 39.13 24.12 12.83
N ASP A 30 38.81 22.94 13.35
CA ASP A 30 39.75 22.07 14.07
C ASP A 30 40.49 21.08 13.14
N LYS A 31 40.18 21.09 11.84
CA LYS A 31 40.73 20.19 10.79
C LYS A 31 40.55 18.69 11.11
N ILE A 32 39.43 18.32 11.74
CA ILE A 32 39.12 16.94 12.11
C ILE A 32 37.97 16.40 11.27
N GLY A 33 38.06 15.13 10.87
CA GLY A 33 36.97 14.36 10.29
C GLY A 33 36.83 13.01 10.99
N ILE A 34 35.62 12.63 11.35
CA ILE A 34 35.31 11.37 12.02
C ILE A 34 34.21 10.66 11.22
N VAL A 35 34.46 9.40 10.85
CA VAL A 35 33.51 8.55 10.15
C VAL A 35 33.27 7.30 10.97
N VAL A 36 32.01 6.99 11.25
CA VAL A 36 31.63 5.78 11.99
C VAL A 36 30.55 5.03 11.23
N LEU A 37 30.81 3.76 10.95
CA LEU A 37 29.90 2.86 10.25
C LEU A 37 29.60 1.66 11.15
N THR A 38 28.35 1.21 11.14
CA THR A 38 27.90 0.09 11.96
C THR A 38 26.93 -0.79 11.18
N ASN A 39 27.03 -2.10 11.37
CA ASN A 39 26.11 -3.12 10.87
C ASN A 39 24.99 -3.43 11.87
N GLN A 40 24.42 -2.37 12.45
CA GLN A 40 23.26 -2.48 13.34
C GLN A 40 22.18 -1.51 12.88
N ASN A 41 20.95 -2.01 12.74
CA ASN A 41 19.81 -1.22 12.29
C ASN A 41 19.40 -0.16 13.33
N THR A 42 19.16 1.08 12.89
CA THR A 42 18.69 2.19 13.75
C THR A 42 19.53 2.34 15.02
N SER A 43 20.85 2.26 14.88
CA SER A 43 21.79 2.23 16.00
C SER A 43 22.23 3.63 16.40
N ASN A 44 22.27 3.89 17.71
CA ASN A 44 22.87 5.10 18.26
C ASN A 44 24.40 4.99 18.37
N VAL A 45 24.99 3.84 18.09
CA VAL A 45 26.44 3.59 18.23
C VAL A 45 27.27 4.59 17.42
N PRO A 46 26.98 4.90 16.13
CA PRO A 46 27.75 5.91 15.41
C PRO A 46 27.86 7.23 16.16
N LYS A 47 26.74 7.68 16.76
CA LYS A 47 26.69 8.92 17.52
C LYS A 47 27.51 8.89 18.81
N ILE A 48 27.39 7.80 19.56
CA ILE A 48 28.12 7.60 20.82
C ILE A 48 29.63 7.56 20.54
N VAL A 49 30.03 6.83 19.50
CA VAL A 49 31.45 6.64 19.14
C VAL A 49 32.05 7.94 18.63
N TYR A 50 31.43 8.62 17.66
CA TYR A 50 32.02 9.87 17.18
C TYR A 50 32.12 10.91 18.30
N SER A 51 31.13 10.98 19.19
CA SER A 51 31.16 11.92 20.33
C SER A 51 32.30 11.58 21.30
N SER A 52 32.51 10.29 21.56
CA SER A 52 33.60 9.82 22.43
C SER A 52 34.98 10.08 21.82
N ILE A 53 35.11 9.99 20.50
CA ILE A 53 36.35 10.31 19.77
C ILE A 53 36.57 11.83 19.78
N ALA A 54 35.55 12.62 19.44
CA ALA A 54 35.62 14.08 19.41
C ALA A 54 36.05 14.66 20.76
N ASP A 55 35.47 14.19 21.87
CA ASP A 55 35.87 14.61 23.23
C ASP A 55 37.37 14.38 23.50
N ARG A 56 37.95 13.28 22.98
CA ARG A 56 39.38 12.96 23.19
C ARG A 56 40.29 13.77 22.29
N VAL A 57 39.94 13.90 21.01
CA VAL A 57 40.78 14.60 20.02
C VAL A 57 40.77 16.12 20.26
N LEU A 58 39.65 16.66 20.75
CA LEU A 58 39.51 18.08 21.11
C LEU A 58 39.93 18.38 22.56
N GLU A 59 40.50 17.39 23.26
CA GLU A 59 40.98 17.52 24.66
C GLU A 59 39.90 18.03 25.64
N LEU A 60 38.64 17.69 25.38
CA LEU A 60 37.50 18.08 26.20
C LEU A 60 37.35 17.13 27.40
N LYS A 61 36.71 17.63 28.46
CA LYS A 61 36.30 16.79 29.59
C LYS A 61 35.44 15.63 29.08
N ASN A 62 35.89 14.40 29.36
CA ASN A 62 35.22 13.18 28.93
C ASN A 62 33.79 13.08 29.48
N ILE A 63 32.85 12.75 28.61
CA ILE A 63 31.47 12.43 28.97
C ILE A 63 31.21 10.95 28.69
N ASP A 64 30.54 10.27 29.63
CA ASP A 64 29.98 8.94 29.37
C ASP A 64 28.78 9.03 28.41
N TRP A 65 29.07 9.09 27.12
CA TRP A 65 28.06 9.15 26.06
C TRP A 65 27.19 7.90 26.00
N ASN A 66 27.74 6.74 26.37
CA ASN A 66 26.99 5.49 26.37
C ASN A 66 25.97 5.45 27.51
N GLY A 67 26.40 5.74 28.75
CA GLY A 67 25.50 5.84 29.90
C GLY A 67 24.42 6.90 29.71
N ARG A 68 24.77 8.05 29.12
CA ARG A 68 23.79 9.08 28.75
C ARG A 68 22.77 8.57 27.73
N ALA A 69 23.21 7.85 26.69
CA ALA A 69 22.31 7.29 25.69
C ALA A 69 21.39 6.20 26.27
N ILE A 70 21.89 5.36 27.17
CA ILE A 70 21.10 4.33 27.88
C ILE A 70 20.03 5.00 28.74
N LYS A 71 20.39 6.02 29.51
CA LYS A 71 19.45 6.78 30.35
C LYS A 71 18.36 7.45 29.49
N ALA A 72 18.76 8.15 28.43
CA ALA A 72 17.82 8.80 27.52
C ALA A 72 16.86 7.80 26.86
N LYS A 73 17.35 6.61 26.49
CA LYS A 73 16.50 5.52 25.94
C LYS A 73 15.50 5.01 26.97
N LYS A 74 15.90 4.86 28.23
CA LYS A 74 15.00 4.44 29.32
C LYS A 74 13.90 5.48 29.54
N GLU A 75 14.26 6.74 29.67
CA GLU A 75 13.31 7.84 29.85
C GLU A 75 12.36 8.00 28.66
N ALA A 76 12.88 7.86 27.43
CA ALA A 76 12.04 7.89 26.23
C ALA A 76 11.02 6.76 26.23
N LYS A 77 11.40 5.55 26.62
CA LYS A 77 10.50 4.40 26.76
C LYS A 77 9.45 4.63 27.86
N GLU A 78 9.82 5.26 28.97
CA GLU A 78 8.88 5.60 30.05
C GLU A 78 7.88 6.68 29.59
N ARG A 79 8.35 7.72 28.90
CA ARG A 79 7.48 8.73 28.28
C ARG A 79 6.54 8.12 27.25
N GLU A 80 7.04 7.26 26.37
CA GLU A 80 6.23 6.57 25.36
C GLU A 80 5.12 5.71 25.98
N LYS A 81 5.42 5.01 27.09
CA LYS A 81 4.40 4.28 27.86
C LYS A 81 3.33 5.20 28.46
N ALA A 82 3.71 6.39 28.91
CA ALA A 82 2.76 7.38 29.43
C ALA A 82 1.90 8.00 28.33
N THR A 83 2.46 8.23 27.13
CA THR A 83 1.74 8.74 25.96
C THR A 83 0.82 7.69 25.32
N LYS A 84 1.20 6.41 25.33
CA LYS A 84 0.33 5.32 24.85
C LYS A 84 -0.96 5.19 25.66
N LYS A 85 -0.93 5.43 26.97
CA LYS A 85 -2.14 5.52 27.81
C LYS A 85 -3.09 6.66 27.43
N THR A 86 -2.61 7.69 26.75
CA THR A 86 -3.44 8.80 26.26
C THR A 86 -3.90 8.59 24.82
N ALA A 87 -3.18 7.78 24.02
CA ALA A 87 -3.58 7.40 22.66
C ALA A 87 -4.78 6.42 22.62
N GLU A 88 -5.00 5.66 23.69
CA GLU A 88 -6.23 4.86 23.90
C GLU A 88 -7.52 5.70 23.74
N ASN A 89 -7.46 7.03 23.91
CA ASN A 89 -8.60 7.93 23.72
C ASN A 89 -9.01 8.15 22.24
N THR A 90 -8.22 7.70 21.26
CA THR A 90 -8.59 7.82 19.83
C THR A 90 -9.30 6.58 19.28
N HIS A 91 -9.32 5.49 20.05
CA HIS A 91 -10.01 4.27 19.65
C HIS A 91 -11.49 4.37 20.01
N VAL A 92 -12.36 4.45 18.99
CA VAL A 92 -13.80 4.37 19.19
C VAL A 92 -14.22 2.91 19.29
N LEU A 93 -14.49 2.47 20.51
CA LEU A 93 -14.90 1.10 20.82
C LEU A 93 -16.30 0.77 20.28
N ASN A 94 -16.60 -0.52 20.15
CA ASN A 94 -17.91 -1.06 19.76
C ASN A 94 -18.42 -0.59 18.39
N THR A 95 -17.51 -0.20 17.50
CA THR A 95 -17.82 0.04 16.10
C THR A 95 -17.66 -1.25 15.30
N LYS A 96 -18.12 -1.24 14.04
CA LYS A 96 -17.96 -2.34 13.09
C LYS A 96 -17.49 -1.78 11.74
N PRO A 97 -16.83 -2.59 10.89
CA PRO A 97 -16.59 -2.22 9.51
C PRO A 97 -17.92 -1.91 8.80
N SER A 98 -17.92 -0.96 7.86
CA SER A 98 -19.10 -0.61 7.08
C SER A 98 -19.50 -1.73 6.11
N HIS A 99 -18.56 -2.60 5.74
CA HIS A 99 -18.75 -3.72 4.82
C HIS A 99 -18.37 -5.06 5.46
N PRO A 100 -18.85 -6.19 4.94
CA PRO A 100 -18.26 -7.50 5.22
C PRO A 100 -16.74 -7.50 4.94
N LEU A 101 -15.94 -8.20 5.75
CA LEU A 101 -14.47 -8.22 5.59
C LEU A 101 -14.02 -8.64 4.19
N LYS A 102 -14.77 -9.53 3.55
CA LYS A 102 -14.50 -9.99 2.18
C LYS A 102 -14.51 -8.85 1.15
N ASP A 103 -15.28 -7.79 1.38
CA ASP A 103 -15.44 -6.69 0.41
C ASP A 103 -14.25 -5.71 0.42
N TYR A 104 -13.36 -5.81 1.41
CA TYR A 104 -12.08 -5.09 1.44
C TYR A 104 -10.96 -5.83 0.68
N ASP A 105 -11.21 -7.06 0.19
CA ASP A 105 -10.28 -7.82 -0.65
C ASP A 105 -10.12 -7.12 -2.02
N GLY A 106 -8.89 -6.70 -2.33
CA GLY A 106 -8.62 -5.91 -3.52
C GLY A 106 -7.15 -5.57 -3.71
N LEU A 107 -6.81 -5.09 -4.90
CA LEU A 107 -5.53 -4.43 -5.14
C LEU A 107 -5.72 -2.92 -5.00
N PHE A 108 -4.76 -2.25 -4.39
CA PHE A 108 -4.77 -0.82 -4.17
C PHE A 108 -3.45 -0.22 -4.65
N ASP A 109 -3.50 0.73 -5.58
CA ASP A 109 -2.33 1.23 -6.29
C ASP A 109 -2.07 2.69 -5.94
N ASN A 110 -0.79 2.99 -5.70
CA ASN A 110 -0.30 4.35 -5.60
C ASN A 110 0.96 4.49 -6.48
N PRO A 111 1.08 5.54 -7.32
CA PRO A 111 2.23 5.70 -8.22
C PRO A 111 3.61 5.73 -7.55
N ALA A 112 3.69 6.23 -6.31
CA ALA A 112 4.96 6.35 -5.58
C ALA A 112 5.28 5.11 -4.73
N TYR A 113 4.26 4.47 -4.16
CA TYR A 113 4.43 3.36 -3.20
C TYR A 113 4.15 1.98 -3.78
N GLY A 114 3.60 1.90 -5.00
CA GLY A 114 3.25 0.66 -5.68
C GLY A 114 1.90 0.10 -5.26
N VAL A 115 1.74 -1.22 -5.44
CA VAL A 115 0.48 -1.94 -5.20
C VAL A 115 0.49 -2.63 -3.84
N ILE A 116 -0.58 -2.43 -3.09
CA ILE A 116 -0.94 -3.20 -1.91
C ILE A 116 -1.98 -4.24 -2.32
N ASN A 117 -1.72 -5.52 -2.03
CA ASN A 117 -2.70 -6.58 -2.22
C ASN A 117 -3.33 -6.94 -0.88
N VAL A 118 -4.59 -6.54 -0.69
CA VAL A 118 -5.41 -6.95 0.45
C VAL A 118 -6.17 -8.22 0.07
N SER A 119 -6.12 -9.22 0.93
CA SER A 119 -6.77 -10.51 0.71
C SER A 119 -7.50 -10.99 1.95
N PHE A 120 -8.71 -11.49 1.77
CA PHE A 120 -9.51 -12.12 2.80
C PHE A 120 -9.25 -13.62 2.83
N LYS A 121 -8.76 -14.15 3.95
CA LYS A 121 -8.49 -15.57 4.15
C LYS A 121 -8.82 -15.96 5.59
N ASN A 122 -9.58 -17.04 5.77
CA ASN A 122 -9.90 -17.61 7.09
C ASN A 122 -10.40 -16.53 8.09
N ASP A 123 -11.42 -15.76 7.69
CA ASP A 123 -12.02 -14.68 8.48
C ASP A 123 -11.09 -13.53 8.88
N SER A 124 -9.94 -13.41 8.21
CA SER A 124 -8.94 -12.37 8.47
C SER A 124 -8.53 -11.66 7.19
N LEU A 125 -8.20 -10.37 7.31
CA LEU A 125 -7.62 -9.59 6.23
C LEU A 125 -6.09 -9.59 6.33
N PHE A 126 -5.45 -9.86 5.21
CA PHE A 126 -4.00 -9.78 5.06
C PHE A 126 -3.63 -8.80 3.97
N ALA A 127 -2.67 -7.92 4.22
CA ALA A 127 -2.10 -7.05 3.19
C ALA A 127 -0.68 -7.48 2.87
N MET A 128 -0.37 -7.53 1.58
CA MET A 128 0.99 -7.59 1.07
C MET A 128 1.38 -6.19 0.60
N MET A 129 2.37 -5.59 1.26
CA MET A 129 2.93 -4.29 0.91
C MET A 129 4.41 -4.47 0.59
N GLY A 130 4.75 -4.47 -0.71
CA GLY A 130 6.07 -4.91 -1.16
C GLY A 130 6.33 -6.37 -0.77
N LYS A 131 7.34 -6.61 0.09
CA LYS A 131 7.68 -7.95 0.61
C LYS A 131 7.10 -8.23 2.00
N GLU A 132 6.49 -7.23 2.62
CA GLU A 132 5.96 -7.33 3.97
C GLU A 132 4.55 -7.92 3.94
N LYS A 133 4.32 -8.89 4.82
CA LYS A 133 3.00 -9.47 5.05
C LYS A 133 2.44 -8.91 6.36
N LEU A 134 1.27 -8.32 6.28
CA LEU A 134 0.60 -7.66 7.39
C LEU A 134 -0.74 -8.34 7.67
N LEU A 135 -1.06 -8.53 8.94
CA LEU A 135 -2.42 -8.85 9.40
C LEU A 135 -3.16 -7.56 9.70
N LEU A 136 -4.35 -7.41 9.14
CA LEU A 136 -5.23 -6.27 9.36
C LEU A 136 -6.31 -6.68 10.36
N ARG A 137 -6.41 -5.94 11.46
CA ARG A 137 -7.46 -6.13 12.47
C ARG A 137 -8.33 -4.90 12.53
N HIS A 138 -9.63 -5.11 12.61
CA HIS A 138 -10.58 -4.00 12.78
C HIS A 138 -10.17 -3.16 14.00
N TYR A 139 -10.14 -1.85 13.81
CA TYR A 139 -9.84 -0.89 14.87
C TYR A 139 -11.10 -0.11 15.19
N HIS A 140 -11.53 0.78 14.29
CA HIS A 140 -12.84 1.41 14.37
C HIS A 140 -13.38 1.71 12.99
N TYR A 141 -14.70 1.70 12.80
CA TYR A 141 -15.31 1.99 11.48
C TYR A 141 -14.58 1.22 10.35
N ASP A 142 -14.16 1.91 9.28
CA ASP A 142 -13.37 1.37 8.17
C ASP A 142 -11.84 1.50 8.37
N VAL A 143 -11.40 1.68 9.61
CA VAL A 143 -10.00 1.78 10.02
C VAL A 143 -9.53 0.46 10.61
N PHE A 144 -8.37 0.01 10.13
CA PHE A 144 -7.74 -1.24 10.54
C PHE A 144 -6.35 -0.97 11.10
N SER A 145 -6.04 -1.63 12.22
CA SER A 145 -4.69 -1.72 12.76
C SER A 145 -3.89 -2.79 12.02
N ILE A 146 -2.58 -2.67 12.03
CA ILE A 146 -1.68 -3.61 11.36
C ILE A 146 -0.76 -4.31 12.35
N SER A 147 -0.48 -5.58 12.07
CA SER A 147 0.59 -6.34 12.72
C SER A 147 1.45 -7.01 11.65
N GLY A 148 2.77 -6.88 11.78
CA GLY A 148 3.71 -7.57 10.91
C GLY A 148 3.65 -9.09 11.11
N ILE A 149 3.85 -9.85 10.04
CA ILE A 149 4.01 -11.31 10.10
C ILE A 149 5.40 -11.66 9.59
N ASP A 150 6.21 -12.28 10.44
CA ASP A 150 7.56 -12.68 10.05
C ASP A 150 7.54 -13.88 9.07
N LYS A 151 8.72 -14.24 8.55
CA LYS A 151 8.86 -15.35 7.59
C LYS A 151 8.45 -16.72 8.15
N LYS A 152 8.38 -16.86 9.49
CA LYS A 152 7.95 -18.08 10.17
C LYS A 152 6.45 -18.06 10.51
N GLY A 153 5.73 -17.01 10.10
CA GLY A 153 4.31 -16.84 10.38
C GLY A 153 4.00 -16.27 11.76
N LYS A 154 5.01 -15.84 12.53
CA LYS A 154 4.80 -15.25 13.85
C LYS A 154 4.29 -13.82 13.68
N ILE A 155 3.18 -13.53 14.34
CA ILE A 155 2.58 -12.19 14.36
C ILE A 155 3.33 -11.33 15.39
N ASP A 156 3.77 -10.15 14.98
CA ASP A 156 4.26 -9.13 15.89
C ASP A 156 3.08 -8.56 16.69
N THR A 157 3.14 -8.70 18.01
CA THR A 157 2.11 -8.22 18.94
C THR A 157 2.37 -6.80 19.40
N ALA A 158 3.46 -6.15 18.96
CA ALA A 158 3.67 -4.74 19.19
C ALA A 158 2.58 -3.93 18.47
N GLU A 159 2.00 -2.97 19.19
CA GLU A 159 1.04 -2.05 18.59
C GLU A 159 1.78 -1.10 17.63
N SER A 160 1.35 -1.11 16.37
CA SER A 160 1.78 -0.17 15.36
C SER A 160 0.99 1.13 15.48
N ASP A 161 1.56 2.28 15.13
CA ASP A 161 0.82 3.55 14.98
C ASP A 161 0.24 3.72 13.57
N LEU A 162 0.64 2.88 12.61
CA LEU A 162 0.09 2.89 11.26
C LEU A 162 -1.31 2.28 11.25
N ARG A 163 -2.18 2.88 10.45
CA ARG A 163 -3.57 2.48 10.26
C ARG A 163 -3.90 2.49 8.77
N PHE A 164 -4.74 1.53 8.37
CA PHE A 164 -5.32 1.49 7.04
C PHE A 164 -6.74 2.02 7.15
N ASN A 165 -7.04 3.15 6.51
CA ASN A 165 -8.39 3.71 6.49
C ASN A 165 -8.99 3.51 5.10
N PHE A 166 -9.96 2.59 4.97
CA PHE A 166 -10.58 2.31 3.69
C PHE A 166 -11.59 3.39 3.31
N ILE A 167 -11.64 3.69 2.02
CA ILE A 167 -12.48 4.74 1.44
C ILE A 167 -13.56 4.06 0.61
N SER A 168 -14.82 4.40 0.91
CA SER A 168 -15.97 3.96 0.12
C SER A 168 -16.31 4.99 -0.96
N GLY A 169 -16.63 4.51 -2.16
CA GLY A 169 -17.15 5.32 -3.25
C GLY A 169 -18.65 5.58 -3.12
N GLN A 170 -19.17 6.46 -3.98
CA GLN A 170 -20.60 6.81 -4.02
C GLN A 170 -21.51 5.65 -4.43
N ASP A 171 -20.95 4.62 -5.08
CA ASP A 171 -21.66 3.38 -5.41
C ASP A 171 -21.70 2.39 -4.23
N GLY A 172 -21.15 2.77 -3.07
CA GLY A 172 -21.09 1.97 -1.86
C GLY A 172 -19.99 0.90 -1.89
N LYS A 173 -19.07 0.88 -2.86
CA LYS A 173 -17.95 -0.08 -2.89
C LYS A 173 -16.67 0.55 -2.36
N ILE A 174 -15.72 -0.28 -1.94
CA ILE A 174 -14.39 0.19 -1.57
C ILE A 174 -13.65 0.70 -2.81
N GLU A 175 -13.24 1.97 -2.79
CA GLU A 175 -12.54 2.63 -3.91
C GLU A 175 -11.08 2.96 -3.60
N GLY A 176 -10.65 2.80 -2.35
CA GLY A 176 -9.27 3.10 -1.96
C GLY A 176 -8.93 2.79 -0.51
N VAL A 177 -7.67 3.04 -0.17
CA VAL A 177 -7.16 3.02 1.21
C VAL A 177 -6.21 4.19 1.43
N SER A 178 -6.37 4.86 2.57
CA SER A 178 -5.56 5.99 3.02
C SER A 178 -4.62 5.54 4.14
N ILE A 179 -3.31 5.80 3.99
CA ILE A 179 -2.26 5.34 4.90
C ILE A 179 -1.25 6.46 5.19
N PRO A 180 -1.02 6.86 6.45
CA PRO A 180 -0.06 7.89 6.83
C PRO A 180 1.38 7.35 6.87
N LEU A 181 1.94 7.03 5.70
CA LEU A 181 3.28 6.42 5.58
C LEU A 181 4.41 7.36 6.00
N GLU A 182 4.24 8.67 5.81
CA GLU A 182 5.27 9.68 6.06
C GLU A 182 4.87 10.62 7.20
N ARG A 183 5.77 10.83 8.16
CA ARG A 183 5.50 11.69 9.33
C ARG A 183 5.36 13.16 8.91
N GLY A 184 4.27 13.78 9.32
CA GLY A 184 4.01 15.21 9.04
C GLY A 184 3.54 15.49 7.60
N MET A 185 3.32 14.45 6.79
CA MET A 185 2.73 14.58 5.46
C MET A 185 1.27 14.15 5.44
N LYS A 186 0.55 14.54 4.39
CA LYS A 186 -0.79 14.00 4.13
C LYS A 186 -0.71 12.49 3.92
N PRO A 187 -1.73 11.72 4.37
CA PRO A 187 -1.79 10.29 4.08
C PRO A 187 -1.70 9.98 2.59
N ALA A 188 -0.96 8.93 2.26
CA ALA A 188 -0.92 8.38 0.91
C ALA A 188 -2.24 7.69 0.59
N ILE A 189 -2.83 8.04 -0.55
CA ILE A 189 -4.06 7.43 -1.06
C ILE A 189 -3.70 6.38 -2.10
N PHE A 190 -4.12 5.15 -1.87
CA PHE A 190 -4.03 4.06 -2.84
C PHE A 190 -5.42 3.84 -3.42
N SER A 191 -5.56 3.96 -4.74
CA SER A 191 -6.84 3.77 -5.43
C SER A 191 -7.07 2.29 -5.73
N TYR A 192 -8.31 1.84 -5.62
CA TYR A 192 -8.70 0.49 -5.99
C TYR A 192 -8.29 0.19 -7.43
N LYS A 193 -7.71 -0.99 -7.61
CA LYS A 193 -7.24 -1.54 -8.88
C LYS A 193 -7.87 -2.92 -9.04
N PRO A 194 -8.66 -3.15 -10.11
CA PRO A 194 -9.28 -4.44 -10.31
C PRO A 194 -8.21 -5.52 -10.56
N ARG A 195 -8.44 -6.73 -10.03
CA ARG A 195 -7.62 -7.90 -10.38
C ARG A 195 -7.90 -8.26 -11.83
N THR A 196 -6.85 -8.29 -12.64
CA THR A 196 -6.93 -8.68 -14.04
C THR A 196 -6.70 -10.18 -14.18
N VAL A 197 -7.49 -10.85 -15.01
CA VAL A 197 -7.33 -12.28 -15.31
C VAL A 197 -6.87 -12.42 -16.75
N GLU A 198 -5.71 -13.00 -16.98
CA GLU A 198 -5.31 -13.40 -18.33
C GLU A 198 -6.15 -14.59 -18.77
N LEU A 199 -6.77 -14.47 -19.95
CA LEU A 199 -7.57 -15.52 -20.56
C LEU A 199 -6.81 -16.10 -21.76
N SER A 200 -7.04 -17.39 -22.03
CA SER A 200 -6.49 -18.01 -23.24
C SER A 200 -7.12 -17.42 -24.49
N ALA A 201 -6.47 -17.59 -25.65
CA ALA A 201 -7.04 -17.13 -26.93
C ALA A 201 -8.40 -17.79 -27.21
N ALA A 202 -8.54 -19.08 -26.93
CA ALA A 202 -9.80 -19.81 -27.10
C ALA A 202 -10.91 -19.27 -26.19
N ASP A 203 -10.59 -18.95 -24.92
CA ASP A 203 -11.55 -18.32 -24.01
C ASP A 203 -11.97 -16.95 -24.53
N LEU A 204 -11.02 -16.15 -25.03
CA LEU A 204 -11.32 -14.83 -25.57
C LEU A 204 -12.18 -14.91 -26.84
N GLU A 205 -11.91 -15.88 -27.72
CA GLU A 205 -12.70 -16.14 -28.93
C GLU A 205 -14.17 -16.44 -28.61
N SER A 206 -14.45 -17.09 -27.48
CA SER A 206 -15.83 -17.39 -27.05
C SER A 206 -16.71 -16.14 -26.92
N TYR A 207 -16.14 -14.98 -26.59
CA TYR A 207 -16.86 -13.72 -26.42
C TYR A 207 -17.00 -12.90 -27.70
N THR A 208 -16.22 -13.21 -28.74
CA THR A 208 -16.31 -12.49 -30.02
C THR A 208 -17.65 -12.72 -30.68
N GLY A 209 -18.19 -11.70 -31.36
CA GLY A 209 -19.47 -11.79 -32.04
C GLY A 209 -20.15 -10.43 -32.20
N THR A 210 -21.32 -10.47 -32.82
CA THR A 210 -22.21 -9.32 -32.96
C THR A 210 -23.36 -9.46 -31.98
N TYR A 211 -23.69 -8.40 -31.26
CA TYR A 211 -24.69 -8.39 -30.19
C TYR A 211 -25.71 -7.26 -30.42
N GLY A 212 -26.97 -7.54 -30.10
CA GLY A 212 -28.10 -6.62 -30.24
C GLY A 212 -28.68 -6.59 -31.65
N GLU A 213 -29.89 -6.06 -31.81
CA GLU A 213 -30.54 -5.94 -33.12
C GLU A 213 -29.70 -5.05 -34.08
N LYS A 214 -29.64 -5.44 -35.36
CA LYS A 214 -28.83 -4.79 -36.42
C LYS A 214 -27.33 -4.61 -36.09
N GLY A 215 -26.78 -5.34 -35.12
CA GLY A 215 -25.36 -5.27 -34.77
C GLY A 215 -24.98 -4.00 -34.00
N LEU A 216 -25.82 -3.62 -33.05
CA LEU A 216 -25.60 -2.51 -32.11
C LEU A 216 -24.22 -2.54 -31.43
N ALA A 217 -23.66 -3.72 -31.17
CA ALA A 217 -22.29 -3.85 -30.69
C ALA A 217 -21.56 -5.01 -31.36
N LYS A 218 -20.31 -4.75 -31.76
CA LYS A 218 -19.38 -5.76 -32.27
C LYS A 218 -18.25 -5.98 -31.29
N VAL A 219 -18.07 -7.21 -30.86
CA VAL A 219 -16.97 -7.64 -30.00
C VAL A 219 -16.02 -8.50 -30.81
N TYR A 220 -14.74 -8.16 -30.84
CA TYR A 220 -13.76 -8.85 -31.67
C TYR A 220 -12.35 -8.75 -31.08
N LEU A 221 -11.41 -9.55 -31.60
CA LEU A 221 -10.03 -9.58 -31.10
C LEU A 221 -9.09 -8.71 -31.93
N LYS A 222 -8.21 -7.98 -31.25
CA LYS A 222 -6.95 -7.47 -31.82
C LYS A 222 -5.79 -8.06 -31.02
N GLY A 223 -5.08 -9.02 -31.61
CA GLY A 223 -4.09 -9.81 -30.87
C GLY A 223 -4.76 -10.63 -29.76
N LYS A 224 -4.33 -10.44 -28.50
CA LYS A 224 -4.88 -11.12 -27.31
C LYS A 224 -5.84 -10.24 -26.50
N ILE A 225 -6.41 -9.20 -27.11
CA ILE A 225 -7.26 -8.24 -26.41
C ILE A 225 -8.62 -8.15 -27.09
N LEU A 226 -9.69 -8.22 -26.30
CA LEU A 226 -11.05 -7.98 -26.76
C LEU A 226 -11.29 -6.48 -26.92
N PHE A 227 -11.78 -6.12 -28.10
CA PHE A 227 -12.26 -4.79 -28.43
C PHE A 227 -13.77 -4.81 -28.60
N VAL A 228 -14.39 -3.70 -28.20
CA VAL A 228 -15.81 -3.45 -28.45
C VAL A 228 -15.97 -2.22 -29.33
N SER A 229 -16.74 -2.37 -30.40
CA SER A 229 -17.13 -1.30 -31.30
C SER A 229 -18.64 -1.13 -31.26
N VAL A 230 -19.08 0.11 -31.07
CA VAL A 230 -20.48 0.52 -31.14
C VAL A 230 -20.57 1.59 -32.24
N PRO A 231 -21.53 1.52 -33.17
CA PRO A 231 -21.66 2.50 -34.25
C PRO A 231 -21.71 3.94 -33.71
N GLY A 232 -20.90 4.83 -34.29
CA GLY A 232 -20.80 6.24 -33.88
C GLY A 232 -19.93 6.50 -32.65
N GLN A 233 -19.26 5.49 -32.10
CA GLN A 233 -18.33 5.61 -30.97
C GLN A 233 -16.92 5.13 -31.33
N PRO A 234 -15.89 5.58 -30.60
CA PRO A 234 -14.56 4.98 -30.71
C PRO A 234 -14.59 3.50 -30.30
N GLU A 235 -13.58 2.77 -30.71
CA GLU A 235 -13.39 1.38 -30.29
C GLU A 235 -12.77 1.34 -28.90
N TYR A 236 -13.29 0.45 -28.05
CA TYR A 236 -12.87 0.36 -26.66
C TYR A 236 -12.08 -0.91 -26.40
N GLU A 237 -10.88 -0.73 -25.84
CA GLU A 237 -10.04 -1.82 -25.32
C GLU A 237 -10.60 -2.30 -23.98
N THR A 238 -10.63 -3.62 -23.78
CA THR A 238 -11.14 -4.24 -22.55
C THR A 238 -10.06 -4.97 -21.76
N ILE A 239 -10.31 -5.14 -20.47
CA ILE A 239 -9.47 -5.85 -19.52
C ILE A 239 -10.37 -6.85 -18.79
N SER A 240 -10.05 -8.14 -18.90
CA SER A 240 -10.75 -9.21 -18.17
C SER A 240 -10.50 -9.08 -16.67
N ILE A 241 -11.57 -9.12 -15.88
CA ILE A 241 -11.53 -9.13 -14.42
C ILE A 241 -12.06 -10.44 -13.82
N GLY A 242 -12.21 -11.48 -14.66
CA GLY A 242 -12.74 -12.79 -14.27
C GLY A 242 -14.27 -12.86 -14.28
N ASN A 243 -14.82 -14.06 -14.06
CA ASN A 243 -16.27 -14.33 -14.05
C ASN A 243 -17.00 -13.75 -15.28
N ASP A 244 -16.44 -13.98 -16.46
CA ASP A 244 -16.94 -13.48 -17.75
C ASP A 244 -17.18 -11.95 -17.80
N THR A 245 -16.48 -11.20 -16.94
CA THR A 245 -16.63 -9.75 -16.78
C THR A 245 -15.38 -9.01 -17.25
N PHE A 246 -15.58 -7.90 -17.95
CA PHE A 246 -14.52 -7.09 -18.53
C PHE A 246 -14.74 -5.61 -18.24
N ASN A 247 -13.71 -4.91 -17.77
CA ASN A 247 -13.73 -3.46 -17.66
C ASN A 247 -13.18 -2.84 -18.95
N PHE A 248 -13.59 -1.62 -19.26
CA PHE A 248 -12.96 -0.84 -20.31
C PHE A 248 -11.71 -0.13 -19.78
N LYS A 249 -10.60 -0.22 -20.50
CA LYS A 249 -9.31 0.32 -20.06
C LYS A 249 -9.35 1.83 -19.77
N ASN A 250 -10.09 2.58 -20.58
CA ASN A 250 -10.13 4.04 -20.55
C ASN A 250 -11.51 4.62 -20.16
N LEU A 251 -12.46 3.80 -19.71
CA LEU A 251 -13.79 4.25 -19.26
C LEU A 251 -14.08 3.74 -17.85
N LYS A 252 -13.90 4.61 -16.85
CA LYS A 252 -14.22 4.30 -15.46
C LYS A 252 -15.73 4.23 -15.25
N GLY A 253 -16.20 3.25 -14.47
CA GLY A 253 -17.62 3.04 -14.19
C GLY A 253 -18.38 2.28 -15.30
N PHE A 254 -17.68 1.87 -16.36
CA PHE A 254 -18.25 1.08 -17.46
C PHE A 254 -17.62 -0.33 -17.48
N SER A 255 -18.45 -1.34 -17.66
CA SER A 255 -17.99 -2.73 -17.81
C SER A 255 -18.95 -3.56 -18.67
N LEU A 256 -18.50 -4.76 -19.01
CA LEU A 256 -19.23 -5.75 -19.78
C LEU A 256 -19.33 -7.02 -18.93
N LYS A 257 -20.50 -7.65 -18.96
CA LYS A 257 -20.66 -9.00 -18.41
C LYS A 257 -21.27 -9.90 -19.48
N PHE A 258 -20.53 -10.93 -19.86
CA PHE A 258 -21.02 -11.92 -20.81
C PHE A 258 -21.76 -13.04 -20.07
N GLU A 259 -22.74 -13.64 -20.75
CA GLU A 259 -23.41 -14.84 -20.27
C GLU A 259 -23.19 -15.99 -21.26
N LYS A 260 -22.56 -17.06 -20.80
CA LYS A 260 -22.44 -18.32 -21.54
C LYS A 260 -23.57 -19.25 -21.15
N LYS A 261 -24.18 -19.91 -22.15
CA LYS A 261 -25.12 -21.02 -21.88
C LYS A 261 -24.32 -22.30 -21.68
N GLU A 262 -24.79 -23.14 -20.76
CA GLU A 262 -24.18 -24.44 -20.50
C GLU A 262 -24.13 -25.29 -21.79
N GLY A 263 -22.98 -25.88 -22.08
CA GLY A 263 -22.75 -26.64 -23.32
C GLY A 263 -22.50 -25.81 -24.59
N VAL A 264 -22.56 -24.47 -24.53
CA VAL A 264 -22.31 -23.59 -25.69
C VAL A 264 -20.95 -22.90 -25.55
N SER A 265 -20.06 -23.14 -26.50
CA SER A 265 -18.68 -22.60 -26.50
C SER A 265 -18.61 -21.08 -26.65
N LYS A 266 -19.71 -20.44 -27.04
CA LYS A 266 -19.81 -19.02 -27.39
C LYS A 266 -20.76 -18.31 -26.45
N ALA A 267 -20.40 -17.10 -26.02
CA ALA A 267 -21.25 -16.26 -25.18
C ALA A 267 -22.58 -15.99 -25.89
N SER A 268 -23.69 -16.13 -25.17
CA SER A 268 -25.06 -16.00 -25.68
C SER A 268 -25.61 -14.58 -25.63
N SER A 269 -25.08 -13.76 -24.72
CA SER A 269 -25.42 -12.35 -24.59
C SER A 269 -24.30 -11.58 -23.89
N VAL A 270 -24.37 -10.26 -23.98
CA VAL A 270 -23.50 -9.32 -23.27
C VAL A 270 -24.35 -8.24 -22.61
N SER A 271 -24.03 -7.90 -21.37
CA SER A 271 -24.63 -6.79 -20.64
C SER A 271 -23.63 -5.65 -20.51
N PHE A 272 -24.00 -4.47 -21.00
CA PHE A 272 -23.27 -3.22 -20.83
C PHE A 272 -23.68 -2.59 -19.51
N ILE A 273 -22.77 -2.61 -18.54
CA ILE A 273 -22.98 -2.03 -17.22
C ILE A 273 -22.43 -0.61 -17.26
N GLN A 274 -23.30 0.36 -17.06
CA GLN A 274 -23.02 1.79 -17.13
C GLN A 274 -23.54 2.47 -15.85
N PRO A 275 -23.07 3.69 -15.51
CA PRO A 275 -23.56 4.40 -14.34
C PRO A 275 -25.07 4.67 -14.33
N ASN A 276 -25.68 4.79 -15.51
CA ASN A 276 -27.11 5.05 -15.69
C ASN A 276 -27.97 3.77 -15.84
N GLY A 277 -27.38 2.58 -15.85
CA GLY A 277 -28.13 1.34 -15.99
C GLY A 277 -27.33 0.18 -16.59
N THR A 278 -27.97 -0.99 -16.63
CA THR A 278 -27.44 -2.19 -17.28
C THR A 278 -28.26 -2.53 -18.52
N PHE A 279 -27.62 -2.61 -19.67
CA PHE A 279 -28.27 -2.84 -20.97
C PHE A 279 -27.83 -4.17 -21.56
N LYS A 280 -28.75 -5.14 -21.63
CA LYS A 280 -28.48 -6.49 -22.15
C LYS A 280 -28.69 -6.57 -23.65
N GLN A 281 -27.76 -7.20 -24.36
CA GLN A 281 -27.79 -7.42 -25.80
C GLN A 281 -27.57 -8.91 -26.11
N VAL A 282 -28.51 -9.51 -26.83
CA VAL A 282 -28.43 -10.93 -27.22
C VAL A 282 -27.51 -11.07 -28.42
N ARG A 283 -26.71 -12.14 -28.46
CA ARG A 283 -25.86 -12.45 -29.60
C ARG A 283 -26.70 -12.72 -30.85
N GLN A 284 -26.29 -12.15 -31.98
CA GLN A 284 -26.82 -12.51 -33.28
C GLN A 284 -26.19 -13.82 -33.74
N ASN A 285 -27.03 -14.74 -34.23
CA ASN A 285 -26.59 -16.00 -34.83
C ASN A 285 -25.79 -15.75 -36.12
#